data_AF-A0A1V4XF85-F1
#
_entry.id   AF-A0A1V4XF85-F1
#
_cell.length_a   1.000
_cell.length_b   1.000
_cell.length_c   1.000
_cell.angle_alpha   90.00
_cell.angle_beta   90.00
_cell.angle_gamma   90.00
#
_symmetry.space_group_name_H-M   'P 1'
#
loop_
_entity.id
_entity.type
_entity.pdbx_description
1 polymer ?
#
loop_
_entity_poly.entity_id
_entity_poly.type
_entity_poly.pdbx_seq_one_letter_code
_entity_poly.pdbx_strand_id
1 'polypeptide(L)'
;MLLGLHAGFMIAGLVLMTAGVTTARLMRKRPWWLRVHRALGACGALSVLFGVSAAVAMVAGFGGPHFQVLHAWVGAVAAFFAVATPALGQLQFVTRQRRAEVRKLHRWAGAMTLILLFLNILSGLVLVEVIPNVRSF
;
A
#
# COMPACT_ATOMS: atom_id res chain seq x y z
N MET A 1 -20.60 3.50 6.34
CA MET A 1 -19.79 2.38 6.90
C MET A 1 -18.65 1.96 5.98
N LEU A 2 -18.90 1.57 4.71
CA LEU A 2 -17.87 1.09 3.79
C LEU A 2 -16.75 2.11 3.51
N LEU A 3 -17.07 3.41 3.40
CA LEU A 3 -16.05 4.48 3.26
C LEU A 3 -15.07 4.51 4.44
N GLY A 4 -15.59 4.41 5.67
CA GLY A 4 -14.75 4.39 6.88
C GLY A 4 -13.87 3.14 6.94
N LEU A 5 -14.41 1.97 6.53
CA LEU A 5 -13.62 0.75 6.41
C LEU A 5 -12.53 0.90 5.35
N HIS A 6 -12.86 1.42 4.16
CA HIS A 6 -11.90 1.70 3.10
C HIS A 6 -10.77 2.60 3.61
N ALA A 7 -11.10 3.79 4.12
CA ALA A 7 -10.11 4.75 4.61
C ALA A 7 -9.27 4.18 5.75
N GLY A 8 -9.91 3.53 6.73
CA GLY A 8 -9.24 2.92 7.88
C GLY A 8 -8.24 1.84 7.47
N PHE A 9 -8.63 0.94 6.57
CA PHE A 9 -7.74 -0.11 6.06
C PHE A 9 -6.59 0.45 5.20
N MET A 10 -6.81 1.52 4.43
CA MET A 10 -5.75 2.16 3.64
C MET A 10 -4.72 2.84 4.56
N ILE A 11 -5.17 3.55 5.60
CA ILE A 11 -4.29 4.17 6.61
C ILE A 11 -3.51 3.11 7.39
N ALA A 12 -4.20 2.06 7.88
CA ALA A 12 -3.55 0.96 8.58
C ALA A 12 -2.50 0.27 7.69
N GLY A 13 -2.81 0.06 6.40
CA GLY A 13 -1.87 -0.45 5.41
C GLY A 13 -0.62 0.41 5.29
N LEU A 14 -0.77 1.73 5.15
CA LEU A 14 0.34 2.67 5.09
C LEU A 14 1.21 2.62 6.35
N VAL A 15 0.60 2.63 7.53
CA VAL A 15 1.31 2.59 8.82
C VAL A 15 2.09 1.29 8.96
N LEU A 16 1.45 0.14 8.71
CA LEU A 16 2.09 -1.17 8.80
C LEU A 16 3.26 -1.32 7.83
N MET A 17 3.08 -0.91 6.56
CA MET A 17 4.15 -0.97 5.56
C MET A 17 5.32 -0.04 5.89
N THR A 18 5.02 1.17 6.38
CA THR A 18 6.05 2.13 6.84
C THR A 18 6.81 1.56 8.02
N ALA A 19 6.12 0.99 9.00
CA ALA A 19 6.75 0.28 10.12
C ALA A 19 7.65 -0.86 9.62
N GLY A 20 7.20 -1.64 8.63
CA GLY A 20 7.99 -2.68 7.99
C GLY A 20 9.29 -2.16 7.38
N VAL A 21 9.24 -1.03 6.66
CA VAL A 21 10.44 -0.38 6.10
C VAL A 21 11.35 0.13 7.22
N THR A 22 10.79 0.74 8.27
CA THR A 22 11.53 1.23 9.43
C THR A 22 12.25 0.09 10.16
N THR A 23 11.58 -1.05 10.40
CA THR A 23 12.22 -2.26 10.94
C THR A 23 13.40 -2.71 10.08
N ALA A 24 13.22 -2.75 8.75
CA ALA A 24 14.28 -3.16 7.83
C ALA A 24 15.44 -2.15 7.73
N ARG A 25 15.25 -0.89 8.12
CA ARG A 25 16.32 0.13 8.14
C ARG A 25 17.03 0.19 9.48
N LEU A 26 16.29 0.24 10.59
CA LEU A 26 16.82 0.55 11.91
C LEU A 26 17.14 -0.69 12.75
N MET A 27 16.50 -1.83 12.48
CA MET A 27 16.55 -2.99 13.38
C MET A 27 17.37 -4.15 12.82
N ARG A 28 18.16 -3.97 11.75
CA ARG A 28 18.92 -5.05 11.08
C ARG A 28 19.85 -5.86 12.00
N LYS A 29 20.31 -5.26 13.11
CA LYS A 29 21.16 -5.93 14.11
C LYS A 29 20.38 -6.93 14.99
N ARG A 30 19.05 -6.89 14.99
CA ARG A 30 18.20 -7.77 15.82
C ARG A 30 17.89 -9.07 15.05
N PRO A 31 18.05 -10.27 15.62
CA PRO A 31 17.89 -11.53 14.88
C PRO A 31 16.48 -11.75 14.30
N TRP A 32 15.47 -11.11 14.88
CA TRP A 32 14.07 -11.21 14.48
C TRP A 32 13.63 -10.16 13.44
N TRP A 33 14.52 -9.25 13.00
CA TRP A 33 14.15 -8.11 12.14
C TRP A 33 13.43 -8.54 10.87
N LEU A 34 13.90 -9.62 10.23
CA LEU A 34 13.35 -10.10 8.96
C LEU A 34 11.95 -10.70 9.15
N ARG A 35 11.71 -11.38 10.27
CA ARG A 35 10.39 -11.94 10.61
C ARG A 35 9.37 -10.81 10.79
N VAL A 36 9.73 -9.78 11.56
CA VAL A 36 8.86 -8.62 11.79
C VAL A 36 8.63 -7.82 10.52
N HIS A 37 9.68 -7.55 9.73
CA HIS A 37 9.55 -6.88 8.43
C HIS A 37 8.58 -7.61 7.49
N ARG A 38 8.70 -8.95 7.39
CA ARG A 38 7.79 -9.77 6.58
C ARG A 38 6.36 -9.74 7.10
N ALA A 39 6.16 -9.89 8.41
CA ALA A 39 4.84 -9.85 9.02
C ALA A 39 4.16 -8.49 8.78
N LEU A 40 4.85 -7.39 9.05
CA LEU A 40 4.36 -6.03 8.81
C LEU A 40 4.04 -5.78 7.33
N GLY A 41 4.91 -6.24 6.42
CA GLY A 41 4.67 -6.14 4.98
C GLY A 41 3.44 -6.92 4.52
N ALA A 42 3.26 -8.16 5.01
CA ALA A 42 2.11 -9.00 4.69
C ALA A 42 0.81 -8.44 5.27
N CYS A 43 0.80 -8.07 6.56
CA CYS A 43 -0.37 -7.44 7.19
C CYS A 43 -0.74 -6.12 6.51
N GLY A 44 0.25 -5.30 6.15
CA GLY A 44 0.04 -4.07 5.41
C GLY A 44 -0.59 -4.32 4.03
N ALA A 45 -0.09 -5.31 3.27
CA ALA A 45 -0.63 -5.66 1.97
C ALA A 45 -2.08 -6.21 2.07
N LEU A 46 -2.35 -7.06 3.05
CA LEU A 46 -3.71 -7.56 3.32
C LEU A 46 -4.66 -6.43 3.72
N SER A 47 -4.19 -5.48 4.54
CA SER A 47 -4.96 -4.29 4.89
C SER A 47 -5.33 -3.49 3.63
N VAL A 48 -4.39 -3.25 2.72
CA VAL A 48 -4.68 -2.58 1.44
C VAL A 48 -5.71 -3.37 0.61
N LEU A 49 -5.60 -4.70 0.53
CA LEU A 49 -6.57 -5.53 -0.19
C LEU A 49 -7.99 -5.45 0.41
N PHE A 50 -8.12 -5.45 1.74
CA PHE A 50 -9.42 -5.24 2.38
C PHE A 50 -9.95 -3.82 2.14
N GLY A 51 -9.08 -2.81 2.16
CA GLY A 51 -9.44 -1.44 1.80
C GLY A 51 -9.98 -1.35 0.38
N VAL A 52 -9.29 -1.95 -0.60
CA VAL A 52 -9.74 -2.01 -2.01
C VAL A 52 -11.06 -2.76 -2.13
N SER A 53 -11.21 -3.88 -1.43
CA SER A 53 -12.47 -4.66 -1.43
C SER A 53 -13.65 -3.84 -0.92
N ALA A 54 -13.45 -3.05 0.15
CA ALA A 54 -14.47 -2.13 0.66
C ALA A 54 -14.82 -1.03 -0.34
N ALA A 55 -13.84 -0.48 -1.07
CA ALA A 55 -14.09 0.51 -2.12
C ALA A 55 -14.87 -0.08 -3.31
N VAL A 56 -14.51 -1.28 -3.76
CA VAL A 56 -15.21 -1.96 -4.86
C VAL A 56 -16.66 -2.25 -4.47
N ALA A 57 -16.90 -2.76 -3.25
CA ALA A 57 -18.23 -3.00 -2.72
C ALA A 57 -19.05 -1.71 -2.58
N MET A 58 -18.41 -0.63 -2.12
CA MET A 58 -19.05 0.69 -2.01
C MET A 58 -19.52 1.17 -3.39
N VAL A 59 -18.64 1.20 -4.40
CA VAL A 59 -18.98 1.70 -5.73
C VAL A 59 -20.03 0.81 -6.41
N ALA A 60 -19.91 -0.51 -6.29
CA ALA A 60 -20.89 -1.44 -6.85
C ALA A 60 -22.29 -1.27 -6.24
N GLY A 61 -22.37 -1.03 -4.92
CA GLY A 61 -23.64 -0.81 -4.22
C GLY A 61 -24.39 0.45 -4.66
N PHE A 62 -23.68 1.46 -5.18
CA PHE A 62 -24.28 2.68 -5.71
C PHE A 62 -24.46 2.66 -7.25
N GLY A 63 -24.12 1.55 -7.92
CA GLY A 63 -24.22 1.43 -9.39
C GLY A 63 -23.25 2.34 -10.16
N GLY A 64 -22.24 2.89 -9.50
CA GLY A 64 -21.26 3.79 -10.10
C GLY A 64 -20.15 3.04 -10.85
N PRO A 65 -19.40 3.71 -11.75
CA PRO A 65 -18.27 3.09 -12.44
C PRO A 65 -16.98 3.18 -11.60
N HIS A 66 -16.24 2.08 -11.45
CA HIS A 66 -15.08 1.95 -10.54
C HIS A 66 -13.85 2.81 -10.85
N PHE A 67 -13.72 3.40 -12.04
CA PHE A 67 -12.50 4.05 -12.52
C PHE A 67 -12.72 5.45 -13.13
N GLN A 68 -13.70 6.19 -12.64
CA GLN A 68 -14.03 7.54 -13.14
C GLN A 68 -13.11 8.64 -12.62
N VAL A 69 -12.33 8.38 -11.57
CA VAL A 69 -11.50 9.38 -10.90
C VAL A 69 -10.05 8.92 -10.80
N LEU A 70 -9.11 9.85 -10.84
CA LEU A 70 -7.68 9.57 -10.77
C LEU A 70 -7.30 8.76 -9.51
N HIS A 71 -7.97 9.02 -8.38
CA HIS A 71 -7.81 8.28 -7.13
C HIS A 71 -8.00 6.77 -7.29
N ALA A 72 -8.94 6.33 -8.14
CA ALA A 72 -9.19 4.92 -8.38
C ALA A 72 -8.05 4.26 -9.18
N TRP A 73 -7.57 4.93 -10.23
CA TRP A 73 -6.45 4.44 -11.05
C TRP A 73 -5.14 4.36 -10.25
N VAL A 74 -4.79 5.45 -9.55
CA VAL A 74 -3.59 5.48 -8.70
C VAL A 74 -3.72 4.46 -7.57
N GLY A 75 -4.90 4.31 -6.98
CA GLY A 75 -5.19 3.29 -5.97
C GLY A 75 -4.98 1.86 -6.47
N ALA A 76 -5.43 1.54 -7.67
CA ALA A 76 -5.21 0.22 -8.27
C ALA A 76 -3.72 -0.07 -8.51
N VAL A 77 -2.97 0.91 -9.03
CA VAL A 77 -1.51 0.78 -9.20
C VAL A 77 -0.82 0.61 -7.84
N ALA A 78 -1.18 1.41 -6.83
CA ALA A 78 -0.65 1.29 -5.48
C ALA A 78 -0.93 -0.10 -4.88
N ALA A 79 -2.15 -0.62 -5.04
CA ALA A 79 -2.53 -1.95 -4.57
C ALA A 79 -1.74 -3.07 -5.27
N PHE A 80 -1.53 -2.95 -6.59
CA PHE A 80 -0.67 -3.88 -7.32
C PHE A 80 0.76 -3.90 -6.74
N PHE A 81 1.38 -2.73 -6.55
CA PHE A 81 2.70 -2.65 -5.94
C PHE A 81 2.73 -3.16 -4.49
N ALA A 82 1.66 -2.92 -3.72
CA ALA A 82 1.53 -3.39 -2.34
C ALA A 82 1.56 -4.93 -2.25
N VAL A 83 1.00 -5.64 -3.22
CA VAL A 83 1.03 -7.11 -3.31
C VAL A 83 2.32 -7.62 -3.96
N ALA A 84 2.80 -6.94 -5.01
CA ALA A 84 4.02 -7.34 -5.72
C ALA A 84 5.27 -7.22 -4.84
N THR A 85 5.35 -6.21 -3.97
CA THR A 85 6.51 -5.96 -3.11
C THR A 85 6.84 -7.13 -2.17
N PRO A 86 5.92 -7.71 -1.38
CA PRO A 86 6.21 -8.88 -0.55
C PRO A 86 6.53 -10.12 -1.40
N ALA A 87 5.91 -10.29 -2.57
CA ALA A 87 6.26 -11.38 -3.49
C ALA A 87 7.71 -11.28 -3.97
N LEU A 88 8.16 -10.09 -4.40
CA LEU A 88 9.57 -9.83 -4.71
C LEU A 88 10.48 -10.04 -3.49
N GLY A 89 9.98 -9.67 -2.32
CA GLY A 89 10.64 -9.87 -1.03
C GLY A 89 10.93 -11.34 -0.74
N GLN A 90 10.04 -12.25 -1.15
CA GLN A 90 10.23 -13.69 -1.03
C GLN A 90 11.07 -14.26 -2.18
N LEU A 91 10.86 -13.78 -3.41
CA LEU A 91 11.54 -14.25 -4.62
C LEU A 91 13.08 -14.11 -4.50
N GLN A 92 13.59 -13.07 -3.82
CA GLN A 92 15.03 -12.89 -3.62
C GLN A 92 15.72 -14.04 -2.86
N PHE A 93 14.96 -14.87 -2.15
CA PHE A 93 15.45 -16.05 -1.45
C PHE A 93 15.39 -17.32 -2.31
N VAL A 94 14.49 -17.34 -3.31
CA VAL A 94 14.31 -18.44 -4.26
C VAL A 94 15.31 -18.31 -5.41
N THR A 95 15.36 -17.15 -6.08
CA THR A 95 16.20 -16.93 -7.26
C THR A 95 17.58 -16.39 -6.85
N ARG A 96 18.45 -17.27 -6.37
CA ARG A 96 19.79 -16.89 -5.86
C ARG A 96 20.66 -16.18 -6.92
N GLN A 97 20.58 -16.62 -8.17
CA GLN A 97 21.35 -16.06 -9.30
C GLN A 97 21.03 -14.58 -9.57
N ARG A 98 19.77 -14.16 -9.41
CA ARG A 98 19.30 -12.78 -9.64
C ARG A 98 18.99 -12.03 -8.34
N ARG A 99 19.51 -12.50 -7.20
CA ARG A 99 19.19 -11.94 -5.87
C ARG A 99 19.41 -10.43 -5.80
N ALA A 100 20.49 -9.91 -6.40
CA ALA A 100 20.81 -8.49 -6.34
C ALA A 100 19.78 -7.63 -7.09
N GLU A 101 19.36 -8.08 -8.28
CA GLU A 101 18.34 -7.45 -9.10
C GLU A 101 16.97 -7.48 -8.40
N VAL A 102 16.54 -8.65 -7.94
CA VAL A 102 15.25 -8.79 -7.24
C VAL A 102 15.22 -7.95 -5.96
N ARG A 103 16.33 -7.85 -5.22
CA ARG A 103 16.43 -6.97 -4.06
C ARG A 103 16.35 -5.48 -4.44
N LYS A 104 16.93 -5.08 -5.56
CA LYS A 104 16.80 -3.71 -6.08
C LYS A 104 15.34 -3.42 -6.42
N LEU A 105 14.68 -4.32 -7.15
CA LEU A 105 13.26 -4.21 -7.50
C LEU A 105 12.37 -4.17 -6.26
N HIS A 106 12.55 -5.07 -5.29
CA HIS A 106 11.80 -5.07 -4.03
C HIS A 106 11.90 -3.73 -3.28
N ARG A 107 13.10 -3.15 -3.20
CA ARG A 107 13.31 -1.85 -2.53
C ARG A 107 12.62 -0.71 -3.28
N TRP A 108 12.75 -0.66 -4.60
CA TRP A 108 12.09 0.36 -5.42
C TRP A 108 10.57 0.22 -5.40
N ALA A 109 10.05 -0.99 -5.57
CA ALA A 109 8.62 -1.30 -5.48
C ALA A 109 8.05 -0.91 -4.11
N GLY A 110 8.75 -1.22 -3.01
CA GLY A 110 8.33 -0.82 -1.67
C GLY A 110 8.31 0.70 -1.47
N ALA A 111 9.33 1.42 -1.99
CA ALA A 111 9.35 2.88 -1.94
C ALA A 111 8.20 3.51 -2.75
N MET A 112 7.97 3.00 -3.98
CA MET A 112 6.86 3.45 -4.82
C MET A 112 5.51 3.15 -4.18
N THR A 113 5.33 1.98 -3.56
CA THR A 113 4.11 1.64 -2.82
C THR A 113 3.80 2.69 -1.77
N LEU A 114 4.77 3.04 -0.91
CA LEU A 114 4.55 4.01 0.16
C LEU A 114 4.21 5.40 -0.36
N ILE A 115 4.93 5.87 -1.39
CA ILE A 115 4.69 7.19 -2.00
C ILE A 115 3.30 7.24 -2.64
N LEU A 116 2.97 6.25 -3.48
CA LEU A 116 1.68 6.20 -4.16
C LEU A 116 0.53 6.06 -3.17
N LEU A 117 0.67 5.19 -2.16
CA LEU A 117 -0.37 4.98 -1.15
C LEU A 117 -0.59 6.26 -0.33
N PHE A 118 0.46 6.94 0.09
CA PHE A 118 0.37 8.21 0.81
C PHE A 118 -0.32 9.30 -0.03
N LEU A 119 0.16 9.54 -1.25
CA LEU A 119 -0.44 10.53 -2.15
C LEU A 119 -1.89 10.19 -2.50
N ASN A 120 -2.21 8.90 -2.65
CA ASN A 120 -3.56 8.46 -2.96
C ASN A 120 -4.51 8.57 -1.77
N ILE A 121 -4.02 8.41 -0.54
CA ILE A 121 -4.82 8.70 0.66
C ILE A 121 -5.14 10.20 0.73
N LEU A 122 -4.14 11.07 0.49
CA LEU A 122 -4.38 12.51 0.43
C LEU A 122 -5.41 12.88 -0.65
N SER A 123 -5.29 12.30 -1.85
CA SER A 123 -6.28 12.55 -2.92
C SER A 123 -7.68 12.08 -2.53
N GLY A 124 -7.80 10.94 -1.84
CA GLY A 124 -9.07 10.45 -1.31
C GLY A 124 -9.68 11.37 -0.26
N LEU A 125 -8.86 11.88 0.67
CA LEU A 125 -9.30 12.83 1.71
C LEU A 125 -9.79 14.16 1.11
N VAL A 126 -9.18 14.62 0.01
CA VAL A 126 -9.66 15.79 -0.74
C VAL A 126 -10.99 15.50 -1.43
N LEU A 127 -11.15 14.31 -2.04
CA LEU A 127 -12.41 13.93 -2.71
C LEU A 127 -13.60 13.84 -1.77
N VAL A 128 -13.37 13.50 -0.50
CA VAL A 128 -14.42 13.47 0.54
C VAL A 128 -14.46 14.76 1.38
N GLU A 129 -13.78 15.81 0.92
CA GLU A 129 -13.80 17.16 1.50
C GLU A 129 -13.31 17.24 2.96
N VAL A 130 -12.56 16.24 3.42
CA VAL A 130 -11.87 16.28 4.73
C VAL A 130 -10.69 17.24 4.69
N ILE A 131 -10.03 17.35 3.53
CA ILE A 131 -8.96 18.32 3.26
C ILE A 131 -9.44 19.24 2.13
N PRO A 132 -9.29 20.58 2.25
CA PRO A 132 -9.71 21.51 1.23
C PRO A 132 -8.97 21.30 -0.09
N ASN A 133 -9.66 21.52 -1.21
CA ASN A 133 -9.06 21.47 -2.53
C ASN A 133 -8.12 22.67 -2.72
N VAL A 134 -6.88 22.43 -3.12
CA VAL A 134 -5.87 23.49 -3.29
C VAL A 134 -6.24 24.53 -4.37
N ARG A 135 -7.27 24.27 -5.18
CA ARG A 135 -7.83 25.21 -6.17
C ARG A 135 -8.88 26.19 -5.61
N SER A 136 -9.25 26.09 -4.33
CA SER A 136 -10.27 26.96 -3.72
C SER A 136 -9.70 28.16 -2.95
N PHE A 137 -8.49 28.61 -3.30
CA PHE A 137 -7.87 29.86 -2.83
C PHE A 137 -7.58 30.78 -4.01
#